data_AF-A0A800LVN6-F1
#
_entry.id   AF-A0A800LVN6-F1
#
_cell.length_a   1.000
_cell.length_b   1.000
_cell.length_c   1.000
_cell.angle_alpha   90.00
_cell.angle_beta   90.00
_cell.angle_gamma   90.00
#
_symmetry.space_group_name_H-M   'P 1'
#
loop_
_entity.id
_entity.type
_entity.pdbx_description
1 polymer ?
#
loop_
_entity_poly.entity_id
_entity_poly.type
_entity_poly.pdbx_seq_one_letter_code
_entity_poly.pdbx_strand_id
1 'polypeptide(L)'
;MNEEGATEVIGMLTDITDRKRMEEERVKFSKFESLGVLAGGIAHDCNNLLTAVLGNMSIASLTLSPNDPINENLKNAEEALSKAKDLTYQLLTFAKGGTPVKTLVSLKDL
;
A
#
# COMPACT_ATOMS: atom_id res chain seq x y z
N MET A 1 47.53 -6.22 61.07
CA MET A 1 48.25 -6.79 59.92
C MET A 1 47.18 -6.97 58.86
N ASN A 2 47.10 -5.99 57.95
CA ASN A 2 45.93 -5.78 57.09
C ASN A 2 46.09 -6.61 55.81
N GLU A 3 45.16 -7.51 55.53
CA GLU A 3 44.97 -8.11 54.22
C GLU A 3 43.92 -7.29 53.47
N GLU A 4 44.36 -6.30 52.69
CA GLU A 4 43.51 -5.59 51.74
C GLU A 4 43.26 -6.50 50.54
N GLY A 5 42.06 -7.08 50.46
CA GLY A 5 41.61 -7.85 49.30
C GLY A 5 41.63 -6.97 48.05
N ALA A 6 42.53 -7.28 47.12
CA ALA A 6 42.62 -6.59 45.84
C ALA A 6 41.34 -6.82 45.02
N THR A 7 40.67 -5.74 44.62
CA THR A 7 39.51 -5.80 43.73
C THR A 7 40.01 -5.90 42.30
N GLU A 8 39.82 -7.04 41.65
CA GLU A 8 40.07 -7.20 40.21
C GLU A 8 38.83 -6.84 39.40
N VAL A 9 39.03 -6.09 38.32
CA VAL A 9 37.99 -5.76 37.34
C VAL A 9 38.40 -6.33 35.99
N ILE A 10 37.56 -7.20 35.44
CA ILE A 10 37.71 -7.72 34.07
C ILE A 10 36.68 -7.02 33.20
N GLY A 11 37.16 -6.34 32.15
CA GLY A 11 36.32 -5.69 31.15
C GLY A 11 36.50 -6.36 29.78
N MET A 12 35.40 -6.56 29.06
CA MET A 12 35.41 -6.99 27.66
C MET A 12 34.76 -5.90 26.81
N LEU A 13 35.43 -5.52 25.73
CA LEU A 13 34.87 -4.63 24.71
C LEU A 13 34.57 -5.45 23.46
N THR A 14 33.39 -5.27 22.90
CA THR A 14 32.99 -5.89 21.64
C THR A 14 32.40 -4.82 20.75
N ASP A 15 32.91 -4.72 19.54
CA ASP A 15 32.33 -3.85 18.52
C ASP A 15 30.97 -4.43 18.09
N ILE A 16 29.91 -3.63 18.26
CA ILE A 16 28.54 -3.98 17.90
C ILE A 16 27.97 -3.04 16.85
N THR A 17 28.82 -2.26 16.17
CA THR A 17 28.41 -1.23 15.21
C THR A 17 27.57 -1.84 14.08
N ASP A 18 28.07 -2.92 13.46
CA ASP A 18 27.35 -3.60 12.37
C ASP A 18 26.05 -4.26 12.84
N ARG A 19 26.05 -4.84 14.05
CA ARG A 19 24.84 -5.43 14.64
C ARG A 19 23.75 -4.37 14.84
N LYS A 20 24.11 -3.22 15.41
CA LYS A 20 23.18 -2.11 15.61
C LYS A 20 22.65 -1.57 14.29
N ARG A 21 23.51 -1.42 13.28
CA ARG A 21 23.10 -0.99 11.94
C ARG A 21 22.10 -1.95 11.31
N MET A 22 22.37 -3.26 11.38
CA MET A 22 21.45 -4.28 10.88
C MET A 22 20.11 -4.29 11.64
N GLU A 23 20.13 -4.12 12.97
CA GLU A 23 18.91 -3.98 13.77
C GLU A 23 18.08 -2.75 13.35
N GLU A 24 18.73 -1.61 13.13
CA GLU A 24 18.06 -0.40 12.63
C GLU A 24 17.47 -0.58 11.23
N GLU A 25 18.21 -1.22 10.32
CA GLU A 25 17.71 -1.54 8.98
C GLU A 25 16.51 -2.50 9.05
N ARG A 26 16.55 -3.53 9.90
CA ARG A 26 15.41 -4.44 10.11
C ARG A 26 14.19 -3.72 10.65
N VAL A 27 14.35 -2.82 11.62
CA VAL A 27 13.25 -2.00 12.14
C VAL A 27 12.66 -1.10 11.06
N LYS A 28 13.49 -0.50 10.19
CA LYS A 28 13.01 0.30 9.06
C LYS A 28 12.21 -0.56 8.09
N PHE A 29 12.71 -1.73 7.69
CA PHE A 29 12.00 -2.64 6.79
C PHE A 29 10.65 -3.11 7.35
N SER A 30 10.59 -3.48 8.63
CA SER A 30 9.33 -3.90 9.29
C SER A 30 8.26 -2.78 9.29
N LYS A 31 8.68 -1.53 9.44
CA LYS A 31 7.77 -0.37 9.31
C LYS A 31 7.25 -0.21 7.88
N PHE A 32 8.10 -0.39 6.87
CA PHE A 32 7.69 -0.32 5.47
C PHE A 32 6.73 -1.45 5.08
N GLU A 33 6.96 -2.67 5.57
CA GLU A 33 6.05 -3.80 5.37
C GLU A 33 4.66 -3.53 5.97
N SER A 34 4.64 -3.02 7.21
CA SER A 34 3.40 -2.64 7.89
C SER A 34 2.63 -1.55 7.14
N LEU A 35 3.36 -0.56 6.59
CA LEU A 35 2.78 0.49 5.76
C LEU A 35 2.21 -0.06 4.44
N GLY A 36 2.89 -1.04 3.84
CA GLY A 36 2.44 -1.72 2.63
C GLY A 36 1.14 -2.51 2.82
N VAL A 37 1.03 -3.23 3.95
CA VAL A 37 -0.22 -3.93 4.32
C VAL A 37 -1.37 -2.95 4.51
N LEU A 38 -1.13 -1.86 5.26
CA LEU A 38 -2.14 -0.83 5.51
C LEU A 38 -2.62 -0.17 4.21
N ALA A 39 -1.69 0.24 3.35
CA ALA A 39 -2.01 0.88 2.09
C ALA A 39 -2.68 -0.10 1.11
N GLY A 40 -2.37 -1.39 1.17
CA GLY A 40 -3.08 -2.44 0.43
C GLY A 40 -4.55 -2.57 0.84
N GLY A 41 -4.83 -2.53 2.15
CA GLY A 41 -6.20 -2.52 2.68
C GLY A 41 -6.98 -1.27 2.25
N ILE A 42 -6.38 -0.08 2.41
CA ILE A 42 -7.00 1.19 1.99
C ILE A 42 -7.31 1.18 0.49
N ALA A 43 -6.36 0.73 -0.35
CA ALA A 43 -6.56 0.70 -1.79
C ALA A 43 -7.65 -0.31 -2.21
N HIS A 44 -7.74 -1.45 -1.54
CA HIS A 44 -8.83 -2.40 -1.74
C HIS A 44 -10.20 -1.77 -1.43
N ASP A 45 -10.32 -1.09 -0.30
CA ASP A 45 -11.58 -0.47 0.12
C ASP A 45 -11.97 0.70 -0.80
N CYS A 46 -11.01 1.52 -1.23
CA CYS A 46 -11.23 2.53 -2.25
C CYS A 46 -11.76 1.92 -3.55
N ASN A 47 -11.16 0.82 -4.04
CA ASN A 47 -11.64 0.14 -5.24
C ASN A 47 -13.07 -0.38 -5.09
N ASN A 48 -13.45 -0.88 -3.91
CA ASN A 48 -14.82 -1.33 -3.64
C ASN A 48 -15.82 -0.18 -3.72
N LEU A 49 -15.49 0.96 -3.12
CA LEU A 49 -16.34 2.16 -3.16
C LEU A 49 -16.48 2.70 -4.59
N LEU A 50 -15.37 2.83 -5.32
CA LEU A 50 -15.36 3.28 -6.72
C LEU A 50 -16.22 2.36 -7.61
N THR A 51 -16.12 1.05 -7.41
CA THR A 51 -16.91 0.05 -8.16
C THR A 51 -18.40 0.21 -7.87
N ALA A 52 -18.79 0.41 -6.61
CA ALA A 52 -20.18 0.61 -6.24
C ALA A 52 -20.76 1.92 -6.84
N VAL A 53 -19.99 3.01 -6.80
CA VAL A 53 -20.41 4.29 -7.39
C VAL A 53 -20.56 4.18 -8.90
N LEU A 54 -19.58 3.60 -9.60
CA LEU A 54 -19.64 3.36 -11.04
C LEU A 54 -20.84 2.48 -11.42
N GLY A 55 -21.11 1.41 -10.66
CA GLY A 55 -22.27 0.55 -10.89
C GLY A 55 -23.60 1.30 -10.78
N ASN A 56 -23.76 2.13 -9.74
CA ASN A 56 -24.96 2.96 -9.58
C ASN A 56 -25.11 3.98 -10.73
N MET A 57 -24.01 4.57 -11.19
CA MET A 57 -24.04 5.49 -12.33
C MET A 57 -24.40 4.81 -13.64
N SER A 58 -23.87 3.60 -13.88
CA SER A 58 -24.25 2.78 -15.03
C SER A 58 -25.72 2.38 -15.00
N ILE A 59 -26.30 2.11 -13.82
CA ILE A 59 -27.74 1.86 -13.71
C ILE A 59 -28.55 3.13 -13.98
N ALA A 60 -28.10 4.27 -13.45
CA ALA A 60 -28.76 5.56 -13.69
C ALA A 60 -28.78 5.91 -15.18
N SER A 61 -27.68 5.71 -15.91
CA SER A 61 -27.60 6.02 -17.33
C SER A 61 -28.54 5.16 -18.19
N LEU A 62 -28.88 3.93 -17.77
CA LEU A 62 -29.88 3.09 -18.44
C LEU A 62 -31.31 3.65 -18.36
N THR A 63 -31.59 4.51 -17.37
CA THR A 63 -32.92 5.09 -17.15
C THR A 63 -33.11 6.47 -17.78
N LEU A 64 -32.02 7.11 -18.21
CA LEU A 64 -32.04 8.44 -18.80
C LEU A 64 -32.29 8.39 -20.31
N SER A 65 -32.94 9.43 -20.83
CA SER A 65 -33.08 9.59 -22.28
C SER A 65 -31.70 9.93 -22.91
N PRO A 66 -31.44 9.55 -24.17
CA PRO A 66 -30.14 9.84 -24.82
C PRO A 66 -29.78 11.33 -24.87
N ASN A 67 -30.79 12.21 -24.95
CA ASN A 67 -30.64 13.66 -24.99
C ASN A 67 -30.80 14.33 -23.61
N ASP A 68 -30.76 13.56 -22.52
CA ASP A 68 -30.85 14.11 -21.19
C ASP A 68 -29.58 14.94 -20.87
N PRO A 69 -29.70 16.22 -20.46
CA PRO A 69 -28.57 17.05 -20.07
C PRO A 69 -27.68 16.43 -18.98
N ILE A 70 -28.23 15.53 -18.14
CA ILE A 70 -27.50 14.85 -17.07
C ILE A 70 -26.46 13.86 -17.63
N ASN A 71 -26.62 13.36 -18.86
CA ASN A 71 -25.67 12.42 -19.47
C ASN A 71 -24.25 12.98 -19.55
N GLU A 72 -24.09 14.29 -19.80
CA GLU A 72 -22.77 14.92 -19.82
C GLU A 72 -22.12 14.92 -18.44
N ASN A 73 -22.90 15.22 -17.39
CA ASN A 73 -22.43 15.18 -16.00
C ASN A 73 -22.06 13.75 -15.56
N LEU A 74 -22.87 12.76 -15.93
CA LEU A 74 -22.59 11.34 -15.69
C LEU A 74 -21.27 10.92 -16.34
N LYS A 75 -21.07 11.27 -17.62
CA LYS A 75 -19.83 10.98 -18.34
C LYS A 75 -18.61 11.63 -17.68
N ASN A 76 -18.70 12.91 -17.31
CA ASN A 76 -17.61 13.61 -16.63
C ASN A 76 -17.27 12.96 -15.28
N ALA A 77 -18.28 12.50 -14.55
CA ALA A 77 -18.09 11.80 -13.29
C ALA A 77 -17.48 10.40 -13.50
N GLU A 78 -17.86 9.66 -14.55
CA GLU A 78 -17.23 8.37 -14.91
C GLU A 78 -15.74 8.55 -15.24
N GLU A 79 -15.40 9.58 -16.02
CA GLU A 79 -14.00 9.90 -16.34
C GLU A 79 -13.19 10.26 -15.09
N ALA A 80 -13.77 11.02 -14.15
CA ALA A 80 -13.13 11.35 -12.88
C ALA A 80 -12.91 10.11 -12.00
N LEU A 81 -13.91 9.22 -11.91
CA LEU A 81 -13.82 7.96 -11.16
C LEU A 81 -12.80 7.00 -11.77
N SER A 82 -12.70 6.97 -13.10
CA SER A 82 -11.67 6.19 -13.80
C SER A 82 -10.25 6.65 -13.41
N LYS A 83 -10.01 7.97 -13.39
CA LYS A 83 -8.72 8.52 -12.90
C LYS A 83 -8.45 8.19 -11.44
N ALA A 84 -9.48 8.24 -10.58
CA ALA A 84 -9.35 7.89 -9.17
C ALA A 84 -9.01 6.40 -8.97
N LYS A 85 -9.59 5.52 -9.79
CA LYS A 85 -9.27 4.09 -9.82
C LYS A 85 -7.80 3.88 -10.20
N ASP A 86 -7.33 4.54 -11.27
CA ASP A 86 -5.92 4.43 -11.69
C ASP A 86 -4.95 4.87 -10.60
N LEU A 87 -5.25 5.96 -9.90
CA LEU A 87 -4.46 6.43 -8.76
C LEU A 87 -4.44 5.41 -7.61
N THR A 88 -5.58 4.77 -7.34
CA THR A 88 -5.70 3.73 -6.32
C THR A 88 -4.87 2.49 -6.67
N TYR A 89 -4.81 2.11 -7.96
CA TYR A 89 -3.92 1.04 -8.43
C TYR A 89 -2.44 1.40 -8.32
N GLN A 90 -2.07 2.66 -8.60
CA GLN A 90 -0.69 3.12 -8.42
C GLN A 90 -0.29 3.08 -6.95
N LEU A 91 -1.16 3.51 -6.03
CA LEU A 91 -0.95 3.42 -4.59
C LEU A 91 -0.80 1.96 -4.14
N LEU A 92 -1.63 1.05 -4.63
CA LEU A 92 -1.54 -0.39 -4.34
C LEU A 92 -0.21 -0.99 -4.82
N THR A 93 0.24 -0.60 -6.02
CA THR A 93 1.50 -1.08 -6.61
C THR A 93 2.70 -0.56 -5.82
N PHE A 94 2.65 0.69 -5.37
CA PHE A 94 3.65 1.27 -4.49
C PHE A 94 3.68 0.59 -3.11
N ALA A 95 2.51 0.39 -2.50
CA ALA A 95 2.34 -0.28 -1.22
C ALA A 95 2.90 -1.72 -1.20
N LYS A 96 2.81 -2.43 -2.33
CA LYS A 96 3.33 -3.80 -2.49
C LYS A 96 4.85 -3.87 -2.71
N GLY A 97 5.57 -2.75 -2.64
CA GLY A 97 7.03 -2.74 -2.75
C GLY A 97 7.56 -2.70 -4.18
N GLY A 98 6.83 -2.11 -5.13
CA GLY A 98 7.36 -1.77 -6.45
C GLY A 98 7.60 -2.94 -7.41
N THR A 99 7.08 -4.15 -7.12
CA THR A 99 7.07 -5.26 -8.07
C THR A 99 5.70 -5.45 -8.72
N PRO A 100 5.63 -5.93 -9.98
CA PRO A 100 4.44 -5.81 -10.82
C PRO A 100 3.25 -6.53 -10.23
N VAL A 101 2.07 -5.91 -10.29
CA VAL A 101 0.79 -6.57 -10.01
C VAL A 101 0.60 -7.67 -11.06
N LYS A 102 0.80 -8.92 -10.68
CA LYS A 102 0.47 -10.08 -11.53
C LYS A 102 -1.05 -10.20 -11.61
N THR A 103 -1.64 -9.78 -12.73
CA THR A 103 -3.01 -10.12 -13.08
C THR A 103 -3.05 -11.51 -13.73
N LEU A 104 -3.96 -12.37 -13.27
CA LEU A 104 -4.23 -13.67 -13.87
C LEU A 104 -4.90 -13.44 -15.23
N VAL A 105 -4.14 -13.64 -16.31
CA VAL A 105 -4.69 -13.74 -17.68
C VAL A 105 -4.80 -15.23 -18.03
N SER A 106 -5.94 -15.63 -18.58
CA SER A 106 -6.15 -16.98 -19.08
C SER A 106 -5.24 -17.21 -20.28
N LEU A 107 -4.47 -18.29 -20.29
CA LEU A 107 -3.66 -18.74 -21.44
C LEU A 107 -4.49 -19.05 -22.70
N LYS A 108 -5.82 -18.97 -22.64
CA LYS A 108 -6.71 -19.14 -23.78
C LYS A 108 -6.90 -17.86 -24.62
N ASP A 109 -6.43 -16.73 -24.13
CA ASP A 109 -6.54 -15.42 -24.80
C ASP A 109 -5.21 -14.98 -25.45
N LEU A 110 -4.25 -15.90 -25.59
CA LEU A 110 -2.97 -15.77 -26.32
C LEU A 110 -2.95 -16.74 -27.51
#